data_AF-A0AAE3KPA6-F1
#
_entry.id   AF-A0AAE3KPA6-F1
#
_cell.length_a   1.000
_cell.length_b   1.000
_cell.length_c   1.000
_cell.angle_alpha   90.00
_cell.angle_beta   90.00
_cell.angle_gamma   90.00
#
_symmetry.space_group_name_H-M   'P 1'
#
loop_
_entity.id
_entity.type
_entity.pdbx_description
1 polymer ?
#
loop_
_entity_poly.entity_id
_entity_poly.type
_entity_poly.pdbx_seq_one_letter_code
_entity_poly.pdbx_strand_id
1 'polypeptide(L)'
;MTYPGDGQSGWGGQSGQGGWGQQADEPTGSYTGPYATPSGEYTSSYGGLGAFSGNPAPPEQKPPGNRRNTVVALSALVLVLILGGTTALILINRNSETSAAGESSSTASAPSTTSSSRRTSATTTPGSAESSAPELVDVRPVVPGWQAVPVPELQIAADLPPNWKTDTPYTFTAPGYSDAEFKPINVFAEYSCGDKTWNRGSSGATKIEKSGDVKTVASTMVKAIAEDFYEDAKTTDVKVGEAKAVTRTLTDADGTITVNGIEVTAVATTTGNQCLASKGQVSLLLLEGKEFYVAYLVNGDLEGGPADQPVMTQADLQKIVDNVRPVAIRE
;
A
#
# COMPACT_ATOMS: atom_id res chain seq x y z
N MET A 1 10.28 -43.59 35.44
CA MET A 1 10.58 -42.33 36.14
C MET A 1 9.42 -41.40 35.86
N THR A 2 8.74 -40.99 36.92
CA THR A 2 7.40 -40.40 36.91
C THR A 2 7.52 -38.99 37.49
N TYR A 3 6.99 -37.97 36.81
CA TYR A 3 6.61 -36.71 37.45
C TYR A 3 5.56 -35.98 36.61
N PRO A 4 4.30 -35.88 37.09
CA PRO A 4 3.32 -34.93 36.61
C PRO A 4 3.30 -33.69 37.52
N GLY A 5 2.94 -32.53 36.98
CA GLY A 5 2.84 -31.28 37.73
C GLY A 5 1.90 -30.30 37.05
N ASP A 6 0.61 -30.46 37.32
CA ASP A 6 -0.46 -29.51 37.01
C ASP A 6 -0.39 -28.31 37.98
N GLY A 7 -0.49 -27.09 37.44
CA GLY A 7 -0.43 -25.84 38.20
C GLY A 7 -1.44 -24.81 37.68
N GLN A 8 -2.62 -24.87 38.26
CA GLN A 8 -3.79 -24.03 38.04
C GLN A 8 -3.73 -22.72 38.88
N SER A 9 -4.45 -21.68 38.43
CA SER A 9 -5.05 -20.55 39.18
C SER A 9 -4.55 -19.12 38.89
N GLY A 10 -5.51 -18.19 38.73
CA GLY A 10 -5.28 -16.75 38.90
C GLY A 10 -6.07 -15.77 38.02
N TRP A 11 -7.40 -15.86 37.95
CA TRP A 11 -8.24 -14.77 37.39
C TRP A 11 -8.90 -13.95 38.51
N GLY A 12 -8.62 -12.65 38.53
CA GLY A 12 -9.35 -11.59 39.22
C GLY A 12 -8.91 -10.26 38.57
N GLY A 13 -9.73 -9.31 38.17
CA GLY A 13 -11.08 -8.94 38.58
C GLY A 13 -11.01 -7.55 39.20
N GLN A 14 -11.31 -6.47 38.46
CA GLN A 14 -11.84 -5.25 39.08
C GLN A 14 -12.50 -4.29 38.07
N SER A 15 -13.70 -3.87 38.43
CA SER A 15 -14.61 -2.91 37.81
C SER A 15 -14.52 -1.52 38.46
N GLY A 16 -14.78 -0.45 37.70
CA GLY A 16 -15.18 0.88 38.21
C GLY A 16 -15.60 1.78 37.03
N GLN A 17 -16.89 2.06 36.80
CA GLN A 17 -17.83 2.98 37.47
C GLN A 17 -17.52 4.48 37.29
N GLY A 18 -18.43 5.17 36.57
CA GLY A 18 -19.02 6.46 36.99
C GLY A 18 -18.51 7.74 36.33
N GLY A 19 -19.44 8.56 35.80
CA GLY A 19 -19.16 9.98 35.51
C GLY A 19 -20.18 10.68 34.61
N TRP A 20 -21.34 11.07 35.17
CA TRP A 20 -22.35 11.95 34.55
C TRP A 20 -22.11 13.43 34.95
N GLY A 21 -22.44 14.37 34.05
CA GLY A 21 -22.60 15.82 34.32
C GLY A 21 -21.88 16.70 33.27
N GLN A 22 -22.32 17.88 32.84
CA GLN A 22 -23.47 18.76 33.09
C GLN A 22 -23.64 19.71 31.88
N GLN A 23 -24.83 20.30 31.73
CA GLN A 23 -25.14 21.47 30.88
C GLN A 23 -24.49 22.77 31.38
N ALA A 24 -24.20 23.70 30.47
CA ALA A 24 -24.24 25.17 30.63
C ALA A 24 -24.10 25.80 29.22
N ASP A 25 -25.15 26.43 28.68
CA ASP A 25 -25.44 27.88 28.67
C ASP A 25 -24.75 28.69 27.56
N GLU A 26 -25.56 29.42 26.77
CA GLU A 26 -25.20 30.40 25.73
C GLU A 26 -24.47 31.63 26.33
N PRO A 27 -23.75 32.48 25.55
CA PRO A 27 -24.43 33.58 24.85
C PRO A 27 -23.83 34.04 23.49
N THR A 28 -24.74 34.61 22.70
CA THR A 28 -24.62 35.70 21.71
C THR A 28 -23.30 36.49 21.57
N GLY A 29 -22.87 36.74 20.33
CA GLY A 29 -21.80 37.70 20.01
C GLY A 29 -21.53 37.90 18.51
N SER A 30 -22.19 38.91 17.94
CA SER A 30 -21.95 39.52 16.62
C SER A 30 -20.59 40.23 16.52
N TYR A 31 -19.87 40.17 15.39
CA TYR A 31 -19.09 41.31 14.88
C TYR A 31 -18.70 41.18 13.39
N THR A 32 -18.90 42.29 12.70
CA THR A 32 -18.65 42.66 11.30
C THR A 32 -17.19 43.03 11.04
N GLY A 33 -16.66 42.80 9.82
CA GLY A 33 -15.42 43.47 9.37
C GLY A 33 -14.79 42.94 8.07
N PRO A 34 -14.67 43.76 7.00
CA PRO A 34 -14.12 43.39 5.67
C PRO A 34 -12.66 43.83 5.44
N TYR A 35 -12.09 43.50 4.27
CA TYR A 35 -11.01 44.17 3.48
C TYR A 35 -9.88 43.24 2.93
N ALA A 36 -9.99 42.95 1.62
CA ALA A 36 -9.07 43.33 0.52
C ALA A 36 -7.57 42.95 0.50
N THR A 37 -7.20 42.10 -0.50
CA THR A 37 -6.13 42.21 -1.56
C THR A 37 -4.63 42.40 -1.16
N PRO A 38 -3.60 42.22 -2.05
CA PRO A 38 -3.53 41.77 -3.45
C PRO A 38 -2.41 40.72 -3.79
N SER A 39 -2.35 40.39 -5.08
CA SER A 39 -1.35 39.69 -5.91
C SER A 39 0.16 39.82 -5.60
N GLY A 40 0.91 38.74 -5.88
CA GLY A 40 2.38 38.75 -6.02
C GLY A 40 2.85 37.69 -7.02
N GLU A 41 3.56 38.15 -8.04
CA GLU A 41 4.01 37.51 -9.27
C GLU A 41 5.55 37.35 -9.21
N TYR A 42 6.14 36.43 -10.02
CA TYR A 42 7.59 36.17 -10.23
C TYR A 42 8.34 35.42 -9.07
N THR A 43 9.33 34.53 -9.26
CA THR A 43 10.35 34.29 -10.30
C THR A 43 10.77 32.81 -10.39
N SER A 44 11.26 32.40 -11.56
CA SER A 44 12.06 31.19 -11.81
C SER A 44 13.37 31.13 -11.00
N SER A 45 13.74 29.97 -10.44
CA SER A 45 15.14 29.52 -10.35
C SER A 45 15.26 28.04 -9.99
N TYR A 46 15.91 27.32 -10.89
CA TYR A 46 16.49 25.99 -10.78
C TYR A 46 17.53 25.92 -9.64
N GLY A 47 17.67 24.78 -8.95
CA GLY A 47 18.79 24.58 -8.01
C GLY A 47 18.68 23.39 -7.06
N GLY A 48 19.19 22.23 -7.49
CA GLY A 48 19.99 21.36 -6.63
C GLY A 48 19.28 20.27 -5.83
N LEU A 49 19.50 19.03 -6.27
CA LEU A 49 19.44 17.81 -5.46
C LEU A 49 20.22 18.01 -4.14
N GLY A 50 19.53 17.98 -3.00
CA GLY A 50 20.08 18.28 -1.68
C GLY A 50 19.72 17.23 -0.64
N ALA A 51 20.14 15.99 -0.90
CA ALA A 51 20.19 14.94 0.11
C ALA A 51 21.31 15.25 1.11
N PHE A 52 21.02 15.15 2.41
CA PHE A 52 21.97 15.18 3.53
C PHE A 52 22.85 16.43 3.71
N SER A 53 22.33 17.46 4.38
CA SER A 53 23.15 18.45 5.09
C SER A 53 22.41 19.10 6.26
N GLY A 54 23.11 19.21 7.40
CA GLY A 54 22.90 20.24 8.43
C GLY A 54 21.82 20.02 9.48
N ASN A 55 22.25 19.84 10.73
CA ASN A 55 21.46 19.85 11.97
C ASN A 55 20.49 21.06 12.07
N PRO A 56 19.17 20.87 12.33
CA PRO A 56 18.25 21.99 12.56
C PRO A 56 18.20 22.43 14.03
N ALA A 57 18.16 23.75 14.23
CA ALA A 57 17.82 24.43 15.48
C ALA A 57 16.36 24.12 15.91
N PRO A 58 16.02 24.24 17.22
CA PRO A 58 14.71 23.83 17.73
C PRO A 58 13.57 24.69 17.15
N PRO A 59 12.41 24.09 16.80
CA PRO A 59 11.29 24.81 16.19
C PRO A 59 10.50 25.64 17.21
N GLU A 60 10.09 26.84 16.78
CA GLU A 60 9.13 27.69 17.48
C GLU A 60 7.73 27.04 17.50
N GLN A 61 7.11 27.03 18.68
CA GLN A 61 5.80 26.44 18.90
C GLN A 61 4.67 27.34 18.38
N LYS A 62 3.89 26.81 17.43
CA LYS A 62 2.67 27.44 16.91
C LYS A 62 1.48 27.15 17.85
N PRO A 63 0.62 28.13 18.17
CA PRO A 63 -0.50 27.92 19.09
C PRO A 63 -1.58 26.99 18.50
N PRO A 64 -2.25 26.19 19.34
CA PRO A 64 -3.21 25.17 18.90
C PRO A 64 -4.51 25.79 18.37
N GLY A 65 -4.81 25.55 17.10
CA GLY A 65 -6.08 25.92 16.46
C GLY A 65 -7.23 24.97 16.86
N ASN A 66 -8.40 25.56 17.14
CA ASN A 66 -9.60 24.87 17.63
C ASN A 66 -10.25 23.98 16.55
N ARG A 67 -9.88 22.69 16.52
CA ARG A 67 -10.38 21.68 15.55
C ARG A 67 -11.83 21.25 15.73
N ARG A 68 -12.49 21.67 16.82
CA ARG A 68 -13.81 21.13 17.19
C ARG A 68 -14.94 21.64 16.30
N ASN A 69 -14.81 22.86 15.77
CA ASN A 69 -15.86 23.47 14.94
C ASN A 69 -15.80 22.99 13.47
N THR A 70 -14.62 22.61 12.99
CA THR A 70 -14.42 22.10 11.62
C THR A 70 -15.02 20.70 11.44
N VAL A 71 -14.95 19.85 12.47
CA VAL A 71 -15.52 18.49 12.43
C VAL A 71 -17.05 18.52 12.41
N VAL A 72 -17.67 19.45 13.15
CA VAL A 72 -19.15 19.59 13.19
C VAL A 72 -19.68 20.07 11.84
N ALA A 73 -19.04 21.06 11.21
CA ALA A 73 -19.46 21.58 9.90
C ALA A 73 -19.39 20.52 8.78
N LEU A 74 -18.36 19.66 8.79
CA LEU A 74 -18.21 18.60 7.78
C LEU A 74 -19.25 17.49 7.96
N SER A 75 -19.62 17.16 9.20
CA SER A 75 -20.63 16.12 9.49
C SER A 75 -22.03 16.48 8.99
N ALA A 76 -22.43 17.76 9.08
CA ALA A 76 -23.73 18.22 8.62
C ALA A 76 -23.87 18.18 7.09
N LEU A 77 -22.78 18.43 6.36
CA LEU A 77 -22.78 18.40 4.89
C LEU A 77 -22.97 16.98 4.35
N VAL A 78 -22.33 15.98 4.96
CA VAL A 78 -22.46 14.56 4.57
C VAL A 78 -23.89 14.05 4.78
N LEU A 79 -24.54 14.45 5.87
CA LEU A 79 -25.92 14.06 6.18
C LEU A 79 -26.92 14.60 5.15
N VAL A 80 -26.73 15.84 4.68
CA VAL A 80 -27.56 16.43 3.61
C VAL A 80 -27.35 15.71 2.27
N LEU A 81 -26.13 15.29 1.94
CA LEU A 81 -25.84 14.55 0.71
C LEU A 81 -26.45 13.14 0.69
N ILE A 82 -26.48 12.44 1.83
CA ILE A 82 -27.09 11.10 1.93
C ILE A 82 -28.62 11.18 1.79
N LEU A 83 -29.24 12.16 2.45
CA LEU A 83 -30.70 12.36 2.39
C LEU A 83 -31.18 12.92 1.04
N GLY A 84 -30.38 13.79 0.38
CA GLY A 84 -30.73 14.35 -0.93
C GLY A 84 -30.38 13.47 -2.12
N GLY A 85 -29.27 12.74 -2.06
CA GLY A 85 -28.76 11.91 -3.17
C GLY A 85 -29.55 10.63 -3.41
N THR A 86 -30.11 10.03 -2.34
CA THR A 86 -30.85 8.75 -2.45
C THR A 86 -32.20 8.89 -3.16
N THR A 87 -32.85 10.06 -3.10
CA THR A 87 -34.11 10.32 -3.83
C THR A 87 -33.94 10.47 -5.34
N ALA A 88 -32.78 10.93 -5.82
CA ALA A 88 -32.54 11.12 -7.26
C ALA A 88 -32.24 9.79 -7.98
N LEU A 89 -31.60 8.83 -7.30
CA LEU A 89 -31.20 7.54 -7.89
C LEU A 89 -32.38 6.58 -8.08
N ILE A 90 -33.44 6.68 -7.27
CA ILE A 90 -34.62 5.80 -7.38
C ILE A 90 -35.55 6.23 -8.54
N LEU A 91 -35.47 7.46 -9.02
CA LEU A 91 -36.30 7.95 -10.12
C LEU A 91 -35.70 7.70 -11.52
N ILE A 92 -34.39 7.46 -11.63
CA ILE A 92 -33.72 7.23 -12.92
C ILE A 92 -33.72 5.76 -13.36
N ASN A 93 -33.94 4.81 -12.45
CA ASN A 93 -33.79 3.39 -12.75
C ASN A 93 -35.09 2.62 -13.08
N ARG A 94 -36.11 3.31 -13.59
CA ARG A 94 -37.35 2.67 -14.10
C ARG A 94 -37.58 3.06 -15.55
N ASN A 95 -36.88 2.38 -16.47
CA ASN A 95 -37.36 2.08 -17.83
C ASN A 95 -36.29 1.33 -18.61
N SER A 96 -36.48 0.03 -18.84
CA SER A 96 -36.55 -0.59 -20.18
C SER A 96 -36.53 -2.12 -20.08
N GLU A 97 -37.72 -2.71 -20.29
CA GLU A 97 -37.85 -4.07 -20.84
C GLU A 97 -37.78 -3.96 -22.37
N THR A 98 -37.12 -4.92 -23.05
CA THR A 98 -37.68 -5.73 -24.17
C THR A 98 -36.57 -6.47 -24.94
N SER A 99 -36.87 -7.74 -25.20
CA SER A 99 -36.18 -8.86 -25.86
C SER A 99 -35.51 -8.66 -27.23
N ALA A 100 -34.55 -9.54 -27.56
CA ALA A 100 -34.59 -10.36 -28.79
C ALA A 100 -33.52 -11.49 -28.80
N ALA A 101 -33.94 -12.66 -29.26
CA ALA A 101 -33.16 -13.86 -29.55
C ALA A 101 -32.46 -13.78 -30.92
N GLY A 102 -31.40 -14.56 -31.13
CA GLY A 102 -30.77 -14.76 -32.44
C GLY A 102 -29.66 -15.82 -32.43
N GLU A 103 -29.77 -16.75 -33.37
CA GLU A 103 -29.10 -18.05 -33.54
C GLU A 103 -27.61 -18.09 -33.96
N SER A 104 -27.00 -19.26 -33.72
CA SER A 104 -26.03 -20.04 -34.53
C SER A 104 -24.76 -19.36 -35.08
N SER A 105 -23.55 -19.94 -34.94
CA SER A 105 -23.16 -21.18 -35.60
C SER A 105 -21.81 -21.71 -35.11
N SER A 106 -21.69 -23.03 -35.11
CA SER A 106 -20.48 -23.83 -34.91
C SER A 106 -19.54 -23.78 -36.11
N THR A 107 -18.23 -23.66 -35.89
CA THR A 107 -17.23 -24.19 -36.83
C THR A 107 -16.02 -24.73 -36.07
N ALA A 108 -15.84 -26.05 -36.17
CA ALA A 108 -14.64 -26.77 -35.79
C ALA A 108 -13.58 -26.65 -36.89
N SER A 109 -12.30 -26.55 -36.50
CA SER A 109 -11.16 -26.95 -37.34
C SER A 109 -9.93 -27.26 -36.51
N ALA A 110 -9.16 -28.20 -37.04
CA ALA A 110 -8.25 -29.13 -36.40
C ALA A 110 -6.81 -28.59 -36.20
N PRO A 111 -5.89 -29.37 -35.59
CA PRO A 111 -4.59 -28.87 -35.12
C PRO A 111 -3.54 -28.85 -36.24
N SER A 112 -2.57 -27.95 -36.12
CA SER A 112 -1.36 -27.95 -36.97
C SER A 112 -0.12 -27.77 -36.11
N THR A 113 0.64 -28.86 -35.99
CA THR A 113 2.00 -28.90 -35.44
C THR A 113 2.99 -28.38 -36.48
N THR A 114 3.81 -27.38 -36.13
CA THR A 114 5.07 -27.12 -36.82
C THR A 114 6.13 -26.69 -35.81
N SER A 115 7.08 -27.59 -35.57
CA SER A 115 8.38 -27.28 -35.00
C SER A 115 9.20 -26.51 -36.04
N SER A 116 9.77 -25.36 -35.69
CA SER A 116 10.86 -24.77 -36.46
C SER A 116 11.80 -23.94 -35.60
N SER A 117 13.06 -24.04 -36.01
CA SER A 117 14.27 -23.86 -35.23
C SER A 117 14.65 -22.39 -35.03
N ARG A 118 15.19 -22.16 -33.83
CA ARG A 118 16.29 -21.25 -33.48
C ARG A 118 16.97 -20.54 -34.66
N ARG A 119 16.81 -19.22 -34.73
CA ARG A 119 17.81 -18.31 -35.31
C ARG A 119 17.80 -16.99 -34.56
N THR A 120 18.81 -16.82 -33.71
CA THR A 120 19.17 -15.55 -33.09
C THR A 120 19.67 -14.61 -34.19
N SER A 121 19.01 -13.47 -34.35
CA SER A 121 19.54 -12.32 -35.08
C SER A 121 19.30 -11.10 -34.21
N ALA A 122 20.40 -10.56 -33.68
CA ALA A 122 20.40 -9.34 -32.91
C ALA A 122 20.07 -8.18 -33.85
N THR A 123 18.83 -7.70 -33.77
CA THR A 123 18.43 -6.42 -34.34
C THR A 123 18.83 -5.34 -33.34
N THR A 124 19.97 -4.70 -33.58
CA THR A 124 20.31 -3.42 -32.95
C THR A 124 19.42 -2.34 -33.55
N THR A 125 18.32 -2.03 -32.86
CA THR A 125 17.52 -0.84 -33.11
C THR A 125 18.27 0.37 -32.55
N PRO A 126 18.63 1.38 -33.36
CA PRO A 126 19.11 2.65 -32.85
C PRO A 126 17.90 3.51 -32.51
N GLY A 127 17.62 3.76 -31.22
CA GLY A 127 16.43 4.53 -30.89
C GLY A 127 16.28 4.92 -29.43
N SER A 128 16.07 6.22 -29.25
CA SER A 128 15.66 6.95 -28.04
C SER A 128 16.79 7.30 -27.08
N ALA A 129 17.00 8.60 -26.93
CA ALA A 129 17.72 9.21 -25.82
C ALA A 129 16.96 8.88 -24.53
N GLU A 130 17.26 7.71 -23.99
CA GLU A 130 16.70 7.20 -22.76
C GLU A 130 17.25 8.06 -21.62
N SER A 131 16.35 8.80 -20.98
CA SER A 131 16.64 9.57 -19.77
C SER A 131 17.32 8.61 -18.80
N SER A 132 18.62 8.81 -18.58
CA SER A 132 19.47 7.86 -17.86
C SER A 132 19.03 7.80 -16.41
N ALA A 133 18.16 6.84 -16.08
CA ALA A 133 17.80 6.57 -14.70
C ALA A 133 19.10 6.24 -13.93
N PRO A 134 19.24 6.73 -12.69
CA PRO A 134 20.43 6.46 -11.90
C PRO A 134 20.67 4.95 -11.78
N GLU A 135 21.89 4.51 -12.08
CA GLU A 135 22.28 3.10 -11.99
C GLU A 135 22.64 2.77 -10.54
N LEU A 136 22.05 1.72 -9.98
CA LEU A 136 22.38 1.25 -8.63
C LEU A 136 23.69 0.46 -8.61
N VAL A 137 24.48 0.65 -7.56
CA VAL A 137 25.77 -0.04 -7.41
C VAL A 137 25.55 -1.47 -6.88
N ASP A 138 25.94 -2.46 -7.69
CA ASP A 138 26.14 -3.89 -7.32
C ASP A 138 25.03 -4.50 -6.45
N VAL A 139 23.77 -4.37 -6.89
CA VAL A 139 22.60 -4.92 -6.17
C VAL A 139 22.56 -6.44 -6.33
N ARG A 140 23.14 -7.16 -5.36
CA ARG A 140 23.08 -8.63 -5.27
C ARG A 140 22.02 -9.09 -4.27
N PRO A 141 21.41 -10.27 -4.48
CA PRO A 141 20.56 -10.89 -3.47
C PRO A 141 21.35 -11.14 -2.19
N VAL A 142 20.79 -10.73 -1.05
CA VAL A 142 21.29 -11.02 0.30
C VAL A 142 20.67 -12.30 0.85
N VAL A 143 19.50 -12.71 0.34
CA VAL A 143 18.88 -14.00 0.64
C VAL A 143 19.36 -15.05 -0.38
N PRO A 144 20.02 -16.14 0.04
CA PRO A 144 20.49 -17.17 -0.88
C PRO A 144 19.36 -17.78 -1.72
N GLY A 145 19.59 -17.83 -3.04
CA GLY A 145 18.64 -18.40 -4.01
C GLY A 145 17.46 -17.51 -4.39
N TRP A 146 17.37 -16.29 -3.83
CA TRP A 146 16.37 -15.29 -4.19
C TRP A 146 16.93 -14.35 -5.27
N GLN A 147 16.03 -13.65 -5.96
CA GLN A 147 16.37 -12.64 -6.95
C GLN A 147 16.25 -11.24 -6.34
N ALA A 148 17.18 -10.35 -6.65
CA ALA A 148 17.14 -8.98 -6.16
C ALA A 148 16.30 -8.12 -7.10
N VAL A 149 15.42 -7.31 -6.51
CA VAL A 149 14.53 -6.37 -7.17
C VAL A 149 14.95 -4.95 -6.76
N PRO A 150 15.79 -4.29 -7.57
CA PRO A 150 16.15 -2.90 -7.34
C PRO A 150 14.97 -1.96 -7.60
N VAL A 151 14.86 -0.89 -6.81
CA VAL A 151 13.99 0.25 -7.09
C VAL A 151 14.84 1.53 -7.09
N PRO A 152 15.54 1.83 -8.21
CA PRO A 152 16.54 2.90 -8.27
C PRO A 152 16.00 4.28 -7.87
N GLU A 153 14.78 4.60 -8.28
CA GLU A 153 14.11 5.87 -7.95
C GLU A 153 13.94 6.09 -6.43
N LEU A 154 13.90 5.00 -5.66
CA LEU A 154 13.70 5.00 -4.22
C LEU A 154 14.97 4.67 -3.43
N GLN A 155 16.06 4.32 -4.11
CA GLN A 155 17.31 3.87 -3.49
C GLN A 155 17.10 2.72 -2.50
N ILE A 156 16.20 1.78 -2.83
CA ILE A 156 16.01 0.54 -2.08
C ILE A 156 16.13 -0.69 -3.00
N ALA A 157 16.38 -1.85 -2.39
CA ALA A 157 16.23 -3.14 -3.01
C ALA A 157 15.54 -4.11 -2.05
N ALA A 158 14.80 -5.05 -2.60
CA ALA A 158 14.27 -6.19 -1.88
C ALA A 158 14.62 -7.47 -2.66
N ASP A 159 14.70 -8.59 -1.97
CA ASP A 159 14.84 -9.89 -2.59
C ASP A 159 13.50 -10.60 -2.58
N LEU A 160 13.17 -11.23 -3.69
CA LEU A 160 11.98 -12.06 -3.84
C LEU A 160 12.36 -13.51 -4.15
N PRO A 161 11.53 -14.49 -3.78
CA PRO A 161 11.69 -15.86 -4.25
C PRO A 161 11.75 -15.91 -5.80
N PRO A 162 12.46 -16.90 -6.38
CA PRO A 162 12.72 -16.96 -7.82
C PRO A 162 11.47 -17.21 -8.70
N ASN A 163 10.35 -17.60 -8.09
CA ASN A 163 9.07 -17.81 -8.78
C ASN A 163 8.18 -16.55 -8.85
N TRP A 164 8.65 -15.42 -8.33
CA TRP A 164 7.99 -14.12 -8.54
C TRP A 164 8.34 -13.55 -9.91
N LYS A 165 7.34 -12.94 -10.57
CA LYS A 165 7.54 -12.17 -11.80
C LYS A 165 7.88 -10.73 -11.43
N THR A 166 9.03 -10.24 -11.87
CA THR A 166 9.55 -8.90 -11.49
C THR A 166 9.50 -7.86 -12.61
N ASP A 167 9.27 -8.31 -13.85
CA ASP A 167 9.12 -7.46 -15.03
C ASP A 167 7.64 -7.41 -15.42
N THR A 168 6.84 -6.71 -14.61
CA THR A 168 5.41 -6.53 -14.89
C THR A 168 5.09 -5.06 -15.16
N PRO A 169 4.15 -4.77 -16.06
CA PRO A 169 3.74 -3.40 -16.36
C PRO A 169 2.72 -2.86 -15.33
N TYR A 170 2.47 -3.58 -14.24
CA TYR A 170 1.42 -3.23 -13.29
C TYR A 170 1.86 -2.09 -12.37
N THR A 171 0.91 -1.23 -12.05
CA THR A 171 1.02 -0.19 -11.03
C THR A 171 -0.18 -0.28 -10.11
N PHE A 172 -0.04 0.23 -8.89
CA PHE A 172 -1.10 0.24 -7.89
C PHE A 172 -1.06 1.55 -7.11
N THR A 173 -2.19 2.25 -6.97
CA THR A 173 -2.29 3.45 -6.13
C THR A 173 -3.02 3.10 -4.85
N ALA A 174 -2.37 3.33 -3.71
CA ALA A 174 -3.01 3.04 -2.43
C ALA A 174 -4.23 3.94 -2.18
N PRO A 175 -5.38 3.39 -1.75
CA PRO A 175 -6.56 4.18 -1.43
C PRO A 175 -6.28 5.23 -0.37
N GLY A 176 -6.71 6.48 -0.62
CA GLY A 176 -6.45 7.62 0.25
C GLY A 176 -5.06 8.26 0.09
N TYR A 177 -4.22 7.73 -0.81
CA TYR A 177 -2.88 8.25 -1.11
C TYR A 177 -2.69 8.36 -2.63
N SER A 178 -3.32 9.37 -3.25
CA SER A 178 -3.32 9.55 -4.71
C SER A 178 -1.92 9.66 -5.32
N ASP A 179 -0.95 10.14 -4.55
CA ASP A 179 0.43 10.34 -5.02
C ASP A 179 1.34 9.13 -4.72
N ALA A 180 0.82 8.10 -4.05
CA ALA A 180 1.55 6.90 -3.66
C ALA A 180 1.31 5.75 -4.68
N GLU A 181 1.85 5.92 -5.88
CA GLU A 181 1.86 4.88 -6.91
C GLU A 181 2.99 3.87 -6.66
N PHE A 182 2.64 2.62 -6.38
CA PHE A 182 3.55 1.51 -6.16
C PHE A 182 4.10 0.98 -7.48
N LYS A 183 5.43 1.02 -7.62
CA LYS A 183 6.18 0.54 -8.78
C LYS A 183 7.63 0.12 -8.42
N PRO A 184 8.20 -0.88 -9.12
CA PRO A 184 7.49 -1.85 -9.95
C PRO A 184 6.59 -2.74 -9.08
N ILE A 185 5.49 -3.24 -9.65
CA ILE A 185 4.74 -4.33 -9.03
C ILE A 185 5.36 -5.66 -9.47
N ASN A 186 5.66 -6.51 -8.50
CA ASN A 186 6.09 -7.89 -8.73
C ASN A 186 4.93 -8.81 -8.33
N VAL A 187 4.73 -9.89 -9.07
CA VAL A 187 3.54 -10.73 -8.90
C VAL A 187 3.91 -12.18 -8.63
N PHE A 188 3.21 -12.80 -7.69
CA PHE A 188 3.33 -14.19 -7.29
C PHE A 188 2.09 -14.98 -7.71
N ALA A 189 2.32 -16.10 -8.41
CA ALA A 189 1.31 -17.07 -8.82
C ALA A 189 0.03 -16.43 -9.40
N GLU A 190 0.15 -15.91 -10.62
CA GLU A 190 -1.01 -15.43 -11.39
C GLU A 190 -1.88 -16.58 -11.87
N TYR A 191 -3.21 -16.41 -11.81
CA TYR A 191 -4.18 -17.40 -12.26
C TYR A 191 -5.44 -16.74 -12.82
N SER A 192 -6.19 -17.49 -13.62
CA SER A 192 -7.50 -17.08 -14.09
C SER A 192 -8.59 -17.71 -13.25
N CYS A 193 -9.57 -16.94 -12.82
CA CYS A 193 -10.75 -17.44 -12.14
C CYS A 193 -11.97 -16.63 -12.59
N GLY A 194 -12.88 -17.30 -13.30
CA GLY A 194 -13.94 -16.63 -14.05
C GLY A 194 -13.38 -15.88 -15.26
N ASP A 195 -13.80 -14.63 -15.41
CA ASP A 195 -13.40 -13.69 -16.47
C ASP A 195 -12.28 -12.72 -16.03
N LYS A 196 -11.78 -12.87 -14.79
CA LYS A 196 -10.72 -12.04 -14.23
C LYS A 196 -9.38 -12.79 -14.10
N THR A 197 -8.29 -12.02 -14.15
CA THR A 197 -6.95 -12.48 -13.77
C THR A 197 -6.67 -12.05 -12.34
N TRP A 198 -6.13 -12.98 -11.56
CA TRP A 198 -5.82 -12.84 -10.15
C TRP A 198 -4.37 -13.18 -9.90
N ASN A 199 -3.87 -12.86 -8.72
CA ASN A 199 -2.56 -13.32 -8.24
C ASN A 199 -2.65 -13.66 -6.75
N ARG A 200 -1.72 -14.49 -6.27
CA ARG A 200 -1.64 -14.90 -4.87
C ARG A 200 -0.78 -13.98 -4.02
N GLY A 201 -0.19 -12.96 -4.62
CA GLY A 201 0.67 -12.03 -3.91
C GLY A 201 1.27 -11.01 -4.85
N SER A 202 1.50 -9.83 -4.33
CA SER A 202 2.15 -8.75 -5.03
C SER A 202 3.12 -8.03 -4.10
N SER A 203 4.10 -7.34 -4.66
CA SER A 203 4.96 -6.44 -3.91
C SER A 203 5.34 -5.25 -4.75
N GLY A 204 5.57 -4.12 -4.11
CA GLY A 204 6.01 -2.91 -4.79
C GLY A 204 6.45 -1.85 -3.81
N ALA A 205 6.91 -0.73 -4.35
CA ALA A 205 7.39 0.36 -3.52
C ALA A 205 6.98 1.73 -4.05
N THR A 206 6.90 2.73 -3.17
CA THR A 206 6.56 4.09 -3.55
C THR A 206 7.14 5.13 -2.60
N LYS A 207 7.06 6.41 -2.98
CA LYS A 207 7.32 7.56 -2.09
C LYS A 207 6.00 8.07 -1.56
N ILE A 208 6.00 8.49 -0.31
CA ILE A 208 4.85 9.13 0.33
C ILE A 208 5.33 10.42 0.95
N GLU A 209 4.64 11.53 0.67
CA GLU A 209 4.93 12.79 1.36
C GLU A 209 4.78 12.62 2.87
N LYS A 210 5.75 13.15 3.62
CA LYS A 210 5.68 13.09 5.07
C LYS A 210 4.51 13.92 5.58
N SER A 211 3.53 13.23 6.15
CA SER A 211 2.41 13.84 6.83
C SER A 211 2.09 13.09 8.12
N GLY A 212 2.05 13.80 9.25
CA GLY A 212 1.71 13.21 10.54
C GLY A 212 2.71 12.19 11.09
N ASP A 213 2.24 11.41 12.08
CA ASP A 213 3.00 10.38 12.78
C ASP A 213 3.15 9.12 11.91
N VAL A 214 4.39 8.63 11.76
CA VAL A 214 4.72 7.50 10.88
C VAL A 214 3.98 6.20 11.22
N LYS A 215 3.72 5.93 12.50
CA LYS A 215 2.96 4.73 12.92
C LYS A 215 1.49 4.84 12.50
N THR A 216 0.91 6.03 12.65
CA THR A 216 -0.45 6.33 12.25
C THR A 216 -0.60 6.23 10.72
N VAL A 217 0.35 6.78 9.96
CA VAL A 217 0.38 6.65 8.49
C VAL A 217 0.48 5.18 8.08
N ALA A 218 1.44 4.43 8.62
CA ALA A 218 1.65 3.04 8.27
C ALA A 218 0.41 2.18 8.57
N SER A 219 -0.19 2.36 9.75
CA SER A 219 -1.37 1.59 10.18
C SER A 219 -2.61 1.93 9.35
N THR A 220 -2.79 3.20 9.00
CA THR A 220 -3.92 3.64 8.16
C THR A 220 -3.76 3.12 6.74
N MET A 221 -2.56 3.25 6.17
CA MET A 221 -2.27 2.84 4.81
C MET A 221 -2.36 1.32 4.63
N VAL A 222 -1.75 0.53 5.52
CA VAL A 222 -1.81 -0.95 5.41
C VAL A 222 -3.25 -1.47 5.55
N LYS A 223 -4.08 -0.80 6.36
CA LYS A 223 -5.51 -1.13 6.47
C LYS A 223 -6.23 -0.86 5.17
N ALA A 224 -6.06 0.34 4.61
CA ALA A 224 -6.72 0.75 3.37
C ALA A 224 -6.33 -0.17 2.20
N ILE A 225 -5.04 -0.52 2.08
CA ILE A 225 -4.56 -1.46 1.06
C ILE A 225 -5.14 -2.86 1.27
N ALA A 226 -5.21 -3.34 2.51
CA ALA A 226 -5.80 -4.65 2.80
C ALA A 226 -7.31 -4.69 2.55
N GLU A 227 -8.03 -3.60 2.78
CA GLU A 227 -9.46 -3.50 2.44
C GLU A 227 -9.68 -3.54 0.92
N ASP A 228 -8.82 -2.85 0.16
CA ASP A 228 -8.87 -2.77 -1.30
C ASP A 228 -8.49 -4.09 -1.99
N PHE A 229 -7.36 -4.71 -1.60
CA PHE A 229 -6.94 -6.01 -2.17
C PHE A 229 -7.96 -7.13 -1.99
N TYR A 230 -8.86 -7.01 -1.01
CA TYR A 230 -9.88 -8.00 -0.69
C TYR A 230 -11.31 -7.44 -0.81
N GLU A 231 -11.52 -6.37 -1.58
CA GLU A 231 -12.84 -5.72 -1.74
C GLU A 231 -13.86 -6.58 -2.51
N ASP A 232 -13.37 -7.45 -3.40
CA ASP A 232 -14.19 -8.34 -4.24
C ASP A 232 -14.83 -9.50 -3.44
N ALA A 233 -14.58 -9.59 -2.12
CA ALA A 233 -15.22 -10.57 -1.26
C ALA A 233 -16.59 -10.09 -0.76
N LYS A 234 -17.49 -11.03 -0.43
CA LYS A 234 -18.81 -10.69 0.12
C LYS A 234 -18.69 -10.04 1.51
N THR A 235 -17.72 -10.51 2.30
CA THR A 235 -17.40 -9.96 3.62
C THR A 235 -15.89 -9.94 3.78
N THR A 236 -15.36 -8.86 4.33
CA THR A 236 -13.94 -8.70 4.62
C THR A 236 -13.77 -8.14 6.04
N ASP A 237 -12.99 -8.84 6.87
CA ASP A 237 -12.57 -8.40 8.21
C ASP A 237 -11.05 -8.18 8.20
N VAL A 238 -10.63 -6.92 8.35
CA VAL A 238 -9.21 -6.53 8.35
C VAL A 238 -8.75 -6.21 9.75
N LYS A 239 -7.75 -6.96 10.23
CA LYS A 239 -7.11 -6.76 11.52
C LYS A 239 -5.70 -6.22 11.32
N VAL A 240 -5.49 -4.98 11.74
CA VAL A 240 -4.18 -4.34 11.73
C VAL A 240 -3.41 -4.75 13.00
N GLY A 241 -2.20 -5.26 12.81
CA GLY A 241 -1.28 -5.61 13.89
C GLY A 241 -0.59 -4.39 14.49
N GLU A 242 0.18 -4.63 15.55
CA GLU A 242 0.95 -3.57 16.20
C GLU A 242 2.09 -3.07 15.29
N ALA A 243 2.28 -1.76 15.26
CA ALA A 243 3.38 -1.13 14.54
C ALA A 243 4.73 -1.40 15.23
N LYS A 244 5.64 -2.06 14.51
CA LYS A 244 6.98 -2.43 14.96
C LYS A 244 8.00 -1.43 14.48
N ALA A 245 8.81 -0.89 15.39
CA ALA A 245 9.97 -0.10 15.01
C ALA A 245 11.05 -0.98 14.38
N VAL A 246 11.61 -0.53 13.28
CA VAL A 246 12.67 -1.25 12.56
C VAL A 246 13.77 -0.30 12.13
N THR A 247 14.93 -0.88 11.84
CA THR A 247 16.09 -0.17 11.33
C THR A 247 16.64 -0.93 10.14
N ARG A 248 17.08 -0.21 9.11
CA ARG A 248 17.79 -0.75 7.94
C ARG A 248 19.12 -0.05 7.78
N THR A 249 20.14 -0.81 7.40
CA THR A 249 21.51 -0.29 7.26
C THR A 249 22.02 -0.52 5.85
N LEU A 250 22.67 0.49 5.29
CA LEU A 250 23.52 0.39 4.10
C LEU A 250 24.95 0.64 4.55
N THR A 251 25.85 -0.29 4.25
CA THR A 251 27.29 -0.12 4.47
C THR A 251 28.00 -0.20 3.13
N ASP A 252 28.71 0.86 2.77
CA ASP A 252 29.48 0.98 1.53
C ASP A 252 30.87 1.58 1.81
N ALA A 253 31.57 2.05 0.78
CA ALA A 253 32.89 2.66 0.90
C ALA A 253 32.86 4.01 1.62
N ASP A 254 31.72 4.71 1.62
CA ASP A 254 31.55 6.06 2.17
C ASP A 254 31.07 6.03 3.63
N GLY A 255 30.56 4.90 4.10
CA GLY A 255 30.31 4.65 5.52
C GLY A 255 29.15 3.71 5.77
N THR A 256 28.49 3.88 6.93
CA THR A 256 27.26 3.17 7.26
C THR A 256 26.13 4.15 7.46
N ILE A 257 25.10 4.04 6.63
CA ILE A 257 23.85 4.79 6.75
C ILE A 257 22.84 3.91 7.47
N THR A 258 22.16 4.49 8.46
CA THR A 258 21.10 3.84 9.22
C THR A 258 19.80 4.58 8.97
N VAL A 259 18.77 3.86 8.50
CA VAL A 259 17.44 4.38 8.20
C VAL A 259 16.45 3.76 9.18
N ASN A 260 15.77 4.62 9.93
CA ASN A 260 14.69 4.20 10.82
C ASN A 260 13.41 3.94 10.01
N GLY A 261 12.53 3.10 10.54
CA GLY A 261 11.24 2.85 9.92
C GLY A 261 10.24 2.21 10.85
N ILE A 262 9.03 2.05 10.33
CA ILE A 262 7.94 1.32 10.95
C ILE A 262 7.47 0.23 10.00
N GLU A 263 7.28 -0.96 10.56
CA GLU A 263 6.65 -2.07 9.89
C GLU A 263 5.27 -2.32 10.51
N VAL A 264 4.25 -2.49 9.68
CA VAL A 264 2.90 -2.86 10.11
C VAL A 264 2.38 -3.95 9.20
N THR A 265 1.69 -4.92 9.79
CA THR A 265 1.02 -5.99 9.06
C THR A 265 -0.49 -5.91 9.29
N ALA A 266 -1.28 -6.12 8.25
CA ALA A 266 -2.72 -6.35 8.34
C ALA A 266 -3.06 -7.75 7.84
N VAL A 267 -3.97 -8.43 8.54
CA VAL A 267 -4.51 -9.73 8.12
C VAL A 267 -5.96 -9.53 7.72
N ALA A 268 -6.30 -9.90 6.49
CA ALA A 268 -7.66 -9.89 5.97
C ALA A 268 -8.24 -11.31 6.05
N THR A 269 -9.45 -11.44 6.58
CA THR A 269 -10.25 -12.68 6.52
C THR A 269 -11.46 -12.41 5.65
N THR A 270 -11.71 -13.25 4.64
CA THR A 270 -12.75 -13.03 3.65
C THR A 270 -13.72 -14.22 3.53
N THR A 271 -14.92 -13.97 3.02
CA THR A 271 -15.85 -15.03 2.60
C THR A 271 -16.61 -14.65 1.33
N GLY A 272 -17.20 -15.65 0.66
CA GLY A 272 -18.18 -15.43 -0.40
C GLY A 272 -17.60 -15.14 -1.79
N ASN A 273 -16.29 -15.32 -1.99
CA ASN A 273 -15.67 -15.31 -3.31
C ASN A 273 -14.69 -16.49 -3.42
N GLN A 274 -14.96 -17.43 -4.33
CA GLN A 274 -14.15 -18.64 -4.54
C GLN A 274 -12.81 -18.37 -5.24
N CYS A 275 -12.68 -17.21 -5.90
CA CYS A 275 -11.46 -16.78 -6.56
C CYS A 275 -10.49 -16.10 -5.58
N LEU A 276 -10.98 -15.56 -4.46
CA LEU A 276 -10.16 -14.90 -3.44
C LEU A 276 -9.71 -15.88 -2.35
N ALA A 277 -8.58 -15.56 -1.72
CA ALA A 277 -8.18 -16.20 -0.49
C ALA A 277 -9.16 -15.90 0.65
N SER A 278 -9.47 -16.93 1.46
CA SER A 278 -10.22 -16.77 2.70
C SER A 278 -9.40 -16.07 3.79
N LYS A 279 -8.06 -16.07 3.64
CA LYS A 279 -7.15 -15.34 4.52
C LYS A 279 -5.95 -14.83 3.74
N GLY A 280 -5.70 -13.53 3.88
CA GLY A 280 -4.58 -12.84 3.28
C GLY A 280 -3.81 -12.03 4.30
N GLN A 281 -2.58 -11.68 3.96
CA GLN A 281 -1.75 -10.77 4.73
C GLN A 281 -1.18 -9.69 3.84
N VAL A 282 -1.17 -8.47 4.36
CA VAL A 282 -0.49 -7.31 3.78
C VAL A 282 0.53 -6.81 4.80
N SER A 283 1.79 -6.72 4.41
CA SER A 283 2.86 -6.15 5.23
C SER A 283 3.41 -4.90 4.55
N LEU A 284 3.48 -3.81 5.31
CA LEU A 284 3.95 -2.51 4.86
C LEU A 284 5.14 -2.08 5.72
N LEU A 285 6.23 -1.72 5.06
CA LEU A 285 7.40 -1.09 5.66
C LEU A 285 7.48 0.36 5.21
N LEU A 286 7.46 1.31 6.15
CA LEU A 286 7.77 2.71 5.91
C LEU A 286 9.16 3.03 6.44
N LEU A 287 10.09 3.39 5.55
CA LEU A 287 11.41 3.91 5.89
C LEU A 287 11.38 5.44 5.91
N GLU A 288 11.97 6.04 6.93
CA GLU A 288 12.03 7.49 7.09
C GLU A 288 13.14 8.09 6.22
N GLY A 289 12.77 8.66 5.07
CA GLY A 289 13.65 9.54 4.28
C GLY A 289 13.73 10.94 4.90
N LYS A 290 14.38 11.90 4.22
CA LYS A 290 14.42 13.30 4.69
C LYS A 290 13.05 13.97 4.52
N GLU A 291 12.52 13.93 3.29
CA GLU A 291 11.32 14.66 2.87
C GLU A 291 10.10 13.76 2.67
N PHE A 292 10.34 12.49 2.37
CA PHE A 292 9.31 11.47 2.12
C PHE A 292 9.52 10.25 3.01
N TYR A 293 8.47 9.47 3.19
CA TYR A 293 8.57 8.06 3.57
C TYR A 293 8.80 7.24 2.31
N VAL A 294 9.67 6.22 2.38
CA VAL A 294 9.75 5.18 1.35
C VAL A 294 8.91 4.01 1.83
N ALA A 295 7.84 3.71 1.11
CA ALA A 295 6.97 2.60 1.40
C ALA A 295 7.35 1.38 0.58
N TYR A 296 7.49 0.23 1.22
CA TYR A 296 7.57 -1.07 0.57
C TYR A 296 6.41 -1.93 1.04
N LEU A 297 5.66 -2.47 0.10
CA LEU A 297 4.48 -3.28 0.31
C LEU A 297 4.74 -4.71 -0.16
N VAL A 298 4.26 -5.69 0.59
CA VAL A 298 4.06 -7.05 0.09
C VAL A 298 2.74 -7.58 0.60
N ASN A 299 1.96 -8.23 -0.27
CA ASN A 299 0.82 -9.04 0.15
C ASN A 299 0.96 -10.49 -0.30
N GLY A 300 0.24 -11.36 0.40
CA GLY A 300 0.16 -12.77 0.08
C GLY A 300 -1.11 -13.42 0.60
N ASP A 301 -1.68 -14.26 -0.23
CA ASP A 301 -2.73 -15.20 0.12
C ASP A 301 -2.15 -16.33 0.97
N LEU A 302 -2.69 -16.47 2.19
CA LEU A 302 -2.26 -17.47 3.17
C LEU A 302 -3.11 -18.74 3.12
N GLU A 303 -4.42 -18.59 2.90
CA GLU A 303 -5.38 -19.69 2.89
C GLU A 303 -6.53 -19.41 1.88
N GLY A 304 -7.05 -20.45 1.22
CA GLY A 304 -8.22 -20.36 0.34
C GLY A 304 -7.92 -20.04 -1.13
N GLY A 305 -8.95 -19.60 -1.87
CA GLY A 305 -8.95 -19.50 -3.34
C GLY A 305 -8.77 -20.86 -4.06
N PRO A 306 -8.44 -20.87 -5.36
CA PRO A 306 -8.24 -22.10 -6.11
C PRO A 306 -7.13 -23.00 -5.55
N ALA A 307 -7.45 -24.27 -5.27
CA ALA A 307 -6.58 -25.21 -4.55
C ALA A 307 -5.32 -25.65 -5.31
N ASP A 308 -5.27 -25.41 -6.62
CA ASP A 308 -4.15 -25.71 -7.51
C ASP A 308 -3.05 -24.63 -7.50
N GLN A 309 -3.33 -23.48 -6.88
CA GLN A 309 -2.40 -22.37 -6.82
C GLN A 309 -1.57 -22.40 -5.53
N PRO A 310 -0.24 -22.18 -5.60
CA PRO A 310 0.60 -22.15 -4.42
C PRO A 310 0.21 -20.96 -3.52
N VAL A 311 0.15 -21.20 -2.21
CA VAL A 311 -0.05 -20.15 -1.20
C VAL A 311 1.30 -19.74 -0.61
N MET A 312 1.37 -18.51 -0.10
CA MET A 312 2.55 -18.05 0.64
C MET A 312 2.40 -18.33 2.12
N THR A 313 3.53 -18.51 2.81
CA THR A 313 3.53 -18.54 4.27
C THR A 313 3.72 -17.12 4.82
N GLN A 314 3.21 -16.88 6.03
CA GLN A 314 3.50 -15.65 6.76
C GLN A 314 5.01 -15.43 6.95
N ALA A 315 5.79 -16.51 7.10
CA ALA A 315 7.24 -16.44 7.22
C ALA A 315 7.92 -15.97 5.92
N ASP A 316 7.43 -16.40 4.75
CA ASP A 316 7.96 -15.93 3.46
C ASP A 316 7.70 -14.45 3.26
N LEU A 317 6.48 -13.99 3.58
CA LEU A 317 6.11 -12.57 3.55
C LEU A 317 7.00 -11.73 4.46
N GLN A 318 7.18 -12.17 5.70
CA GLN A 318 8.05 -11.48 6.66
C GLN A 318 9.49 -11.43 6.14
N LYS A 319 9.99 -12.53 5.57
CA LYS A 319 11.35 -12.60 5.03
C LYS A 319 11.56 -11.67 3.83
N ILE A 320 10.53 -11.40 3.03
CA ILE A 320 10.56 -10.37 1.99
C ILE A 320 10.74 -8.98 2.62
N VAL A 321 9.91 -8.61 3.59
CA VAL A 321 9.98 -7.29 4.26
C VAL A 321 11.28 -7.09 5.04
N ASP A 322 11.77 -8.13 5.71
CA ASP A 322 12.99 -8.09 6.51
C ASP A 322 14.24 -7.82 5.65
N ASN A 323 14.24 -8.20 4.38
CA ASN A 323 15.38 -8.04 3.49
C ASN A 323 15.38 -6.72 2.69
N VAL A 324 14.31 -5.91 2.80
CA VAL A 324 14.24 -4.58 2.18
C VAL A 324 15.36 -3.72 2.76
N ARG A 325 16.21 -3.18 1.90
CA ARG A 325 17.44 -2.47 2.29
C ARG A 325 17.67 -1.23 1.43
N PRO A 326 18.24 -0.15 2.00
CA PRO A 326 18.75 0.96 1.20
C PRO A 326 19.92 0.48 0.32
N VAL A 327 20.10 1.13 -0.82
CA VAL A 327 21.16 0.85 -1.79
C VAL A 327 21.74 2.16 -2.33
N ALA A 328 23.05 2.16 -2.58
CA ALA A 328 23.74 3.32 -3.14
C ALA A 328 23.45 3.46 -4.65
N ILE A 329 23.34 4.71 -5.11
CA ILE A 329 23.33 5.07 -6.53
C ILE A 329 24.76 5.43 -6.96
N ARG A 330 25.13 5.08 -8.20
CA ARG A 330 26.34 5.61 -8.82
C ARG A 330 25.99 6.96 -9.43
N GLU A 331 26.62 8.03 -8.95
CA GLU A 331 26.58 9.35 -9.60
C GLU A 331 27.39 9.38 -10.89
#